data_AF-A0A0U5GUY6-F1
#
_entry.id   AF-A0A0U5GUY6-F1
#
_cell.length_a   1.000
_cell.length_b   1.000
_cell.length_c   1.000
_cell.angle_alpha   90.00
_cell.angle_beta   90.00
_cell.angle_gamma   90.00
#
_symmetry.space_group_name_H-M   'P 1'
#
loop_
_entity.id
_entity.type
_entity.pdbx_description
1 polymer ?
#
loop_
_entity_poly.entity_id
_entity_poly.type
_entity_poly.pdbx_seq_one_letter_code
_entity_poly.pdbx_strand_id
1 'polypeptide(L)'
;MVGNSAIKGFARKDVANSTNTAINNKNNNNNIPIPTQGADIGLILIASGFTLTGLAFMDPFFGHPPPAWRVNKETGHAELVTSPRELFYHDVSEEEAEYWVTQLTTQCLKALFEGGEHTYAGWRDVPVWYLGTTEDRGLPVLVQRMQVGMAREMGGVVEHRELGTSHSPFLSRPQETVDVIVEAIAGFVGRELVRYGSGSTGPASARGEQRAMATVPGIRFWQPFSWLKFGVPLALGHLVGRGILLFGWGRMIWRTRLGLRSL
;
A
#
# COMPACT_ATOMS: atom_id res chain seq x y z
N MET A 1 3.88 10.27 7.85
CA MET A 1 3.69 9.57 6.55
C MET A 1 2.37 10.03 5.96
N VAL A 2 2.38 10.69 4.81
CA VAL A 2 1.15 11.20 4.17
C VAL A 2 0.62 10.13 3.23
N GLY A 3 -0.68 9.85 3.25
CA GLY A 3 -1.35 9.07 2.21
C GLY A 3 -1.37 7.54 2.34
N ASN A 4 -0.93 6.95 3.46
CA ASN A 4 -0.96 5.49 3.65
C ASN A 4 -1.84 5.01 4.83
N SER A 5 -2.84 5.82 5.19
CA SER A 5 -3.86 5.48 6.17
C SER A 5 -5.20 6.08 5.78
N ALA A 6 -6.27 5.33 6.04
CA ALA A 6 -7.63 5.86 6.12
C ALA A 6 -7.77 6.82 7.31
N ILE A 7 -8.75 7.73 7.25
CA ILE A 7 -9.00 8.67 8.33
C ILE A 7 -9.70 7.94 9.48
N LYS A 8 -9.18 8.10 10.69
CA LYS A 8 -9.73 7.44 11.88
C LYS A 8 -11.22 7.79 12.05
N GLY A 9 -12.07 6.76 12.10
CA GLY A 9 -13.51 6.90 12.27
C GLY A 9 -14.31 7.14 11.00
N PHE A 10 -13.67 7.25 9.83
CA PHE A 10 -14.32 7.40 8.52
C PHE A 10 -14.40 6.10 7.73
N ALA A 11 -13.78 5.01 8.19
CA ALA A 11 -13.94 3.69 7.60
C ALA A 11 -15.40 3.22 7.66
N ARG A 12 -15.88 2.60 6.58
CA ARG A 12 -17.23 2.02 6.53
C ARG A 12 -17.35 0.89 7.56
N LYS A 13 -18.07 1.16 8.65
CA LYS A 13 -18.52 0.12 9.57
C LYS A 13 -19.46 -0.78 8.77
N ASP A 14 -19.14 -2.06 8.69
CA ASP A 14 -19.99 -3.13 8.15
C ASP A 14 -19.92 -3.43 6.64
N VAL A 15 -18.88 -4.14 6.22
CA VAL A 15 -19.03 -5.08 5.08
C VAL A 15 -19.76 -6.36 5.54
N ALA A 16 -19.62 -6.76 6.81
CA ALA A 16 -20.22 -7.98 7.35
C ALA A 16 -21.72 -7.89 7.66
N ASN A 17 -22.26 -6.72 8.06
CA ASN A 17 -23.71 -6.58 8.30
C ASN A 17 -24.48 -6.16 7.03
N SER A 18 -23.84 -5.49 6.07
CA SER A 18 -24.51 -5.01 4.85
C SER A 18 -25.03 -6.14 3.94
N THR A 19 -24.40 -7.32 3.97
CA THR A 19 -24.86 -8.50 3.22
C THR A 19 -26.11 -9.14 3.82
N ASN A 20 -26.28 -9.11 5.15
CA ASN A 20 -27.50 -9.61 5.80
C ASN A 20 -28.69 -8.65 5.68
N THR A 21 -28.45 -7.34 5.65
CA THR A 21 -29.54 -6.37 5.46
C THR A 21 -30.01 -6.27 4.01
N ALA A 22 -29.13 -6.47 3.02
CA ALA A 22 -29.49 -6.41 1.60
C ALA A 22 -30.31 -7.63 1.12
N ILE A 23 -30.10 -8.81 1.71
CA ILE A 23 -30.82 -10.04 1.31
C ILE A 23 -32.23 -10.09 1.89
N ASN A 24 -32.46 -9.52 3.09
CA ASN A 24 -33.78 -9.51 3.73
C ASN A 24 -34.70 -8.35 3.27
N ASN A 25 -34.22 -7.43 2.44
CA ASN A 25 -34.96 -6.23 2.03
C ASN A 25 -35.31 -6.20 0.53
N LYS A 26 -35.53 -7.37 -0.09
CA LYS A 26 -36.01 -7.46 -1.48
C LYS A 26 -37.48 -7.08 -1.68
N ASN A 27 -38.21 -6.68 -0.63
CA ASN A 27 -39.67 -6.53 -0.68
C ASN A 27 -40.22 -5.13 -0.34
N ASN A 28 -39.46 -4.04 -0.37
CA ASN A 28 -40.07 -2.71 -0.26
C ASN A 28 -39.43 -1.67 -1.19
N ASN A 29 -40.28 -1.10 -2.05
CA ASN A 29 -40.00 0.03 -2.92
C ASN A 29 -39.57 1.28 -2.13
N ASN A 30 -38.62 2.00 -2.71
CA ASN A 30 -38.37 3.45 -2.56
C ASN A 30 -37.95 3.97 -1.18
N ASN A 31 -36.68 3.77 -0.84
CA ASN A 31 -35.74 4.80 -0.35
C ASN A 31 -34.52 4.08 0.22
N ILE A 32 -33.51 3.84 -0.61
CA ILE A 32 -32.17 3.57 -0.07
C ILE A 32 -31.75 4.90 0.58
N PRO A 33 -31.56 4.96 1.91
CA PRO A 33 -31.07 6.18 2.53
C PRO A 33 -29.71 6.47 1.91
N ILE A 34 -29.60 7.58 1.17
CA ILE A 34 -28.31 8.07 0.70
C ILE A 34 -27.49 8.28 1.98
N PRO A 35 -26.32 7.64 2.12
CA PRO A 35 -25.48 7.87 3.28
C PRO A 35 -25.24 9.38 3.40
N THR A 36 -25.71 9.97 4.49
CA THR A 36 -25.59 11.42 4.73
C THR A 36 -24.14 11.85 4.97
N GLN A 37 -23.21 10.90 5.03
CA GLN A 37 -21.80 11.11 5.28
C GLN A 37 -20.97 10.15 4.41
N GLY A 38 -19.94 10.68 3.74
CA GLY A 38 -18.98 9.87 3.00
C GLY A 38 -18.13 8.99 3.93
N ALA A 39 -17.66 7.86 3.42
CA ALA A 39 -16.82 6.92 4.17
C ALA A 39 -15.68 6.40 3.30
N ASP A 40 -14.56 6.06 3.95
CA ASP A 40 -13.44 5.39 3.32
C ASP A 40 -13.84 3.94 3.03
N ILE A 41 -13.78 3.55 1.75
CA ILE A 41 -14.18 2.21 1.27
C ILE A 41 -13.00 1.28 1.01
N GLY A 42 -11.79 1.82 0.95
CA GLY A 42 -10.57 1.07 0.66
C GLY A 42 -9.35 1.96 0.50
N LEU A 43 -8.17 1.35 0.48
CA LEU A 43 -6.89 2.01 0.19
C LEU A 43 -6.20 1.33 -0.98
N ILE A 44 -5.62 2.12 -1.88
CA ILE A 44 -4.71 1.63 -2.92
C ILE A 44 -3.31 2.14 -2.55
N LEU A 45 -2.41 1.22 -2.25
CA LEU A 45 -1.02 1.52 -1.91
C LEU A 45 -0.13 1.05 -3.06
N ILE A 46 0.75 1.92 -3.55
CA ILE A 46 1.68 1.63 -4.64
C ILE A 46 3.10 1.78 -4.11
N ALA A 47 3.91 0.72 -4.21
CA ALA A 47 5.33 0.73 -3.80
C ALA A 47 5.57 1.42 -2.43
N SER A 48 4.73 1.12 -1.44
CA SER A 48 4.64 1.90 -0.19
C SER A 48 4.81 1.04 1.06
N GLY A 49 5.07 1.68 2.20
CA GLY A 49 5.04 1.03 3.51
C GLY A 49 3.67 1.12 4.19
N PHE A 50 3.46 0.29 5.20
CA PHE A 50 2.30 0.39 6.10
C PHE A 50 2.63 1.23 7.32
N THR A 51 1.82 2.25 7.61
CA THR A 51 2.04 3.11 8.77
C THR A 51 1.71 2.39 10.07
N LEU A 52 2.42 2.68 11.15
CA LEU A 52 2.19 2.08 12.45
C LEU A 52 1.65 3.14 13.41
N THR A 53 0.55 2.81 14.10
CA THR A 53 -0.10 3.76 15.02
C THR A 53 0.88 4.19 16.10
N GLY A 54 0.99 5.50 16.33
CA GLY A 54 1.87 6.05 17.36
C GLY A 54 3.34 6.17 16.97
N LEU A 55 3.72 5.87 15.73
CA LEU A 55 5.11 5.94 15.26
C LEU A 55 5.28 6.91 14.08
N ALA A 56 6.38 7.66 14.08
CA ALA A 56 6.85 8.39 12.92
C ALA A 56 7.45 7.43 11.87
N PHE A 57 7.67 7.92 10.65
CA PHE A 57 8.19 7.09 9.55
C PHE A 57 9.57 6.48 9.88
N MET A 58 10.43 7.24 10.56
CA MET A 58 11.80 6.84 10.87
C MET A 58 11.96 6.00 12.15
N ASP A 59 10.91 5.86 12.97
CA ASP A 59 11.00 5.11 14.22
C ASP A 59 11.36 3.63 14.01
N PRO A 60 10.75 2.89 13.05
CA PRO A 60 11.13 1.50 12.78
C PRO A 60 12.58 1.34 12.29
N PHE A 61 13.17 2.42 11.77
CA PHE A 61 14.56 2.45 11.31
C PHE A 61 15.52 2.93 12.42
N PHE A 62 15.03 3.11 13.66
CA PHE A 62 15.80 3.66 14.78
C PHE A 62 16.44 5.02 14.45
N GLY A 63 15.77 5.82 13.60
CA GLY A 63 16.27 7.12 13.16
C GLY A 63 17.39 7.07 12.12
N HIS A 64 17.80 5.88 11.65
CA HIS A 64 18.86 5.72 10.66
C HIS A 64 18.27 5.58 9.24
N PRO A 65 18.48 6.57 8.36
CA PRO A 65 17.97 6.49 7.00
C PRO A 65 18.65 5.37 6.20
N PRO A 66 17.93 4.75 5.25
CA PRO A 66 18.55 3.92 4.21
C PRO A 66 19.65 4.68 3.45
N PRO A 67 20.66 3.99 2.90
CA PRO A 67 21.82 4.63 2.27
C PRO A 67 21.50 5.45 1.01
N ALA A 68 20.29 5.30 0.47
CA ALA A 68 19.82 6.05 -0.69
C ALA A 68 19.66 7.56 -0.42
N TRP A 69 19.53 7.96 0.85
CA TRP A 69 19.38 9.36 1.24
C TRP A 69 20.00 9.64 2.61
N ARG A 70 20.22 10.93 2.92
CA ARG A 70 20.81 11.39 4.18
C ARG A 70 19.98 12.50 4.81
N VAL A 71 20.11 12.62 6.13
CA VAL A 71 19.52 13.70 6.90
C VAL A 71 20.38 14.96 6.76
N ASN A 72 19.86 16.01 6.12
CA ASN A 72 20.49 17.33 6.16
C ASN A 72 19.77 18.22 7.19
N LYS A 73 20.41 18.42 8.35
CA LYS A 73 19.86 19.24 9.44
C LYS A 73 19.97 20.75 9.17
N GLU A 74 20.88 21.17 8.31
CA GLU A 74 21.06 22.58 7.96
C GLU A 74 19.90 23.06 7.08
N THR A 75 19.51 22.26 6.10
CA THR A 75 18.38 22.57 5.20
C THR A 75 17.04 22.12 5.77
N GLY A 76 17.02 21.20 6.74
CA GLY A 76 15.79 20.62 7.29
C GLY A 76 15.13 19.58 6.38
N HIS A 77 15.85 19.08 5.37
CA HIS A 77 15.32 18.17 4.35
C HIS A 77 16.12 16.87 4.25
N ALA A 78 15.46 15.82 3.75
CA ALA A 78 16.09 14.61 3.29
C ALA A 78 16.74 14.85 1.94
N GLU A 79 18.02 14.51 1.82
CA GLU A 79 18.79 14.66 0.59
C GLU A 79 19.06 13.30 -0.03
N LEU A 80 18.68 13.13 -1.30
CA LEU A 80 19.02 11.93 -2.05
C LEU A 80 20.53 11.86 -2.27
N VAL A 81 21.12 10.72 -1.93
CA VAL A 81 22.53 10.40 -2.18
C VAL A 81 22.66 9.60 -3.47
N THR A 82 21.70 8.73 -3.74
CA THR A 82 21.59 7.98 -4.99
C THR A 82 20.84 8.80 -6.04
N SER A 83 21.19 8.62 -7.31
CA SER A 83 20.49 9.25 -8.44
C SER A 83 18.98 9.01 -8.36
N PRO A 84 18.13 10.06 -8.44
CA PRO A 84 16.68 9.87 -8.40
C PRO A 84 16.16 9.08 -9.61
N ARG A 85 16.82 9.17 -10.77
CA ARG A 85 16.53 8.32 -11.94
C ARG A 85 16.71 6.85 -11.60
N GLU A 86 17.83 6.49 -10.96
CA GLU A 86 18.12 5.11 -10.56
C GLU A 86 17.08 4.59 -9.56
N LEU A 87 16.68 5.41 -8.59
CA LEU A 87 15.71 5.01 -7.58
C LEU A 87 14.28 4.87 -8.13
N PHE A 88 13.85 5.84 -8.94
CA PHE A 88 12.42 6.03 -9.21
C PHE A 88 11.98 5.82 -10.66
N TYR A 89 12.89 5.94 -11.63
CA TYR A 89 12.56 6.14 -13.05
C TYR A 89 13.50 5.39 -14.01
N HIS A 90 14.14 4.30 -13.58
CA HIS A 90 15.14 3.60 -14.41
C HIS A 90 14.53 2.69 -15.49
N ASP A 91 13.21 2.62 -15.57
CA ASP A 91 12.42 1.83 -16.53
C ASP A 91 11.68 2.69 -17.56
N VAL A 92 11.91 4.01 -17.58
CA VAL A 92 11.48 4.92 -18.65
C VAL A 92 12.67 5.38 -19.50
N SER A 93 12.40 6.10 -20.60
CA SER A 93 13.47 6.67 -21.43
C SER A 93 14.32 7.68 -20.65
N GLU A 94 15.57 7.88 -21.08
CA GLU A 94 16.48 8.84 -20.42
C GLU A 94 15.92 10.26 -20.39
N GLU A 95 15.41 10.74 -21.52
CA GLU A 95 14.79 12.06 -21.66
C GLU A 95 13.59 12.22 -20.71
N GLU A 96 12.72 11.20 -20.65
CA GLU A 96 11.58 11.21 -19.75
C GLU A 96 11.99 11.16 -18.28
N ALA A 97 12.98 10.33 -17.93
CA ALA A 97 13.51 10.27 -16.58
C ALA A 97 14.11 11.60 -16.16
N GLU A 98 14.92 12.24 -17.00
CA GLU A 98 15.49 13.56 -16.75
C GLU A 98 14.40 14.59 -16.48
N TYR A 99 13.37 14.63 -17.33
CA TYR A 99 12.21 15.49 -17.11
C TYR A 99 11.57 15.25 -15.74
N TRP A 100 11.24 14.00 -15.38
CA TRP A 100 10.61 13.69 -14.09
C TRP A 100 11.52 13.94 -12.89
N VAL A 101 12.83 13.81 -13.04
CA VAL A 101 13.80 14.22 -12.01
C VAL A 101 13.71 15.72 -11.74
N THR A 102 13.52 16.56 -12.76
CA THR A 102 13.35 18.03 -12.55
C THR A 102 12.08 18.38 -11.78
N GLN A 103 11.08 17.50 -11.75
CA GLN A 103 9.81 17.72 -11.05
C GLN A 103 9.88 17.33 -9.56
N LEU A 104 10.98 16.71 -9.11
CA LEU A 104 11.14 16.33 -7.71
C LEU A 104 11.34 17.55 -6.81
N THR A 105 10.72 17.50 -5.63
CA THR A 105 10.91 18.48 -4.56
C THR A 105 11.54 17.80 -3.34
N THR A 106 12.09 18.60 -2.44
CA THR A 106 12.75 18.10 -1.23
C THR A 106 11.74 17.62 -0.19
N GLN A 107 12.03 16.47 0.44
CA GLN A 107 11.18 15.92 1.49
C GLN A 107 11.58 16.49 2.86
N CYS A 108 10.65 17.12 3.58
CA CYS A 108 10.93 17.71 4.89
C CYS A 108 11.22 16.63 5.95
N LEU A 109 12.26 16.84 6.77
CA LEU A 109 12.64 15.91 7.85
C LEU A 109 11.55 15.78 8.91
N LYS A 110 10.82 16.84 9.24
CA LYS A 110 9.75 16.77 10.25
C LYS A 110 8.68 15.73 9.90
N ALA A 111 8.31 15.65 8.63
CA ALA A 111 7.33 14.66 8.16
C ALA A 111 7.81 13.21 8.27
N LEU A 112 9.13 13.00 8.39
CA LEU A 112 9.77 11.69 8.51
C LEU A 112 10.05 11.30 9.98
N PHE A 113 10.44 12.27 10.81
CA PHE A 113 10.95 12.04 12.17
C PHE A 113 9.98 12.45 13.30
N GLU A 114 8.90 13.18 13.01
CA GLU A 114 7.95 13.69 14.02
C GLU A 114 6.49 13.28 13.70
N GLY A 115 5.56 13.58 14.62
CA GLY A 115 4.12 13.41 14.42
C GLY A 115 3.59 11.97 14.56
N GLY A 116 4.38 11.08 15.16
CA GLY A 116 3.99 9.69 15.40
C GLY A 116 2.73 9.56 16.26
N GLU A 117 2.56 10.44 17.24
CA GLU A 117 1.39 10.53 18.11
C GLU A 117 0.08 10.81 17.37
N HIS A 118 0.16 11.41 16.18
CA HIS A 118 -0.98 11.68 15.30
C HIS A 118 -1.17 10.57 14.25
N THR A 119 -0.27 9.60 14.19
CA THR A 119 -0.30 8.54 13.19
C THR A 119 -1.25 7.42 13.58
N TYR A 120 -2.08 7.01 12.64
CA TYR A 120 -3.09 5.96 12.80
C TYR A 120 -2.92 4.89 11.72
N ALA A 121 -3.09 3.62 12.07
CA ALA A 121 -2.99 2.48 11.14
C ALA A 121 -4.36 2.17 10.51
N GLY A 122 -4.93 3.14 9.79
CA GLY A 122 -6.27 3.01 9.20
C GLY A 122 -6.39 1.96 8.10
N TRP A 123 -5.27 1.46 7.57
CA TRP A 123 -5.23 0.28 6.69
C TRP A 123 -5.71 -1.01 7.36
N ARG A 124 -5.90 -1.02 8.69
CA ARG A 124 -6.54 -2.13 9.42
C ARG A 124 -8.06 -2.06 9.41
N ASP A 125 -8.62 -0.90 9.06
CA ASP A 125 -10.06 -0.65 9.15
C ASP A 125 -10.77 -0.80 7.80
N VAL A 126 -10.02 -0.83 6.69
CA VAL A 126 -10.54 -0.89 5.32
C VAL A 126 -9.75 -1.91 4.50
N PRO A 127 -10.35 -2.50 3.45
CA PRO A 127 -9.61 -3.35 2.52
C PRO A 127 -8.50 -2.55 1.81
N VAL A 128 -7.36 -3.19 1.61
CA VAL A 128 -6.18 -2.62 0.96
C VAL A 128 -5.89 -3.38 -0.32
N TRP A 129 -5.64 -2.62 -1.38
CA TRP A 129 -5.02 -3.09 -2.61
C TRP A 129 -3.58 -2.60 -2.65
N TYR A 130 -2.64 -3.53 -2.62
CA TYR A 130 -1.21 -3.25 -2.68
C TYR A 130 -0.70 -3.57 -4.09
N LEU A 131 -0.19 -2.57 -4.79
CA LEU A 131 0.53 -2.69 -6.05
C LEU A 131 2.03 -2.63 -5.79
N GLY A 132 2.67 -3.79 -5.85
CA GLY A 132 4.11 -3.93 -5.73
C GLY A 132 4.85 -3.75 -7.05
N THR A 133 6.08 -3.27 -6.96
CA THR A 133 6.96 -2.95 -8.08
C THR A 133 8.20 -3.84 -7.99
N THR A 134 8.39 -4.76 -8.94
CA THR A 134 9.38 -5.83 -8.76
C THR A 134 10.83 -5.41 -9.03
N GLU A 135 11.04 -4.29 -9.73
CA GLU A 135 12.36 -3.76 -10.07
C GLU A 135 12.71 -2.51 -9.23
N ASP A 136 11.93 -2.24 -8.19
CA ASP A 136 12.10 -1.09 -7.32
C ASP A 136 13.44 -1.11 -6.56
N ARG A 137 14.22 -0.04 -6.75
CA ARG A 137 15.52 0.17 -6.09
C ARG A 137 15.42 1.08 -4.86
N GLY A 138 14.31 1.82 -4.71
CA GLY A 138 14.03 2.66 -3.54
C GLY A 138 13.40 1.87 -2.39
N LEU A 139 12.41 1.01 -2.71
CA LEU A 139 11.79 0.08 -1.78
C LEU A 139 11.86 -1.34 -2.36
N PRO A 140 12.93 -2.11 -2.09
CA PRO A 140 13.13 -3.41 -2.71
C PRO A 140 11.92 -4.34 -2.56
N VAL A 141 11.56 -5.06 -3.64
CA VAL A 141 10.37 -5.94 -3.67
C VAL A 141 10.31 -6.94 -2.51
N LEU A 142 11.47 -7.38 -2.02
CA LEU A 142 11.58 -8.23 -0.83
C LEU A 142 10.94 -7.58 0.40
N VAL A 143 11.25 -6.30 0.63
CA VAL A 143 10.71 -5.48 1.73
C VAL A 143 9.22 -5.26 1.54
N GLN A 144 8.78 -4.97 0.31
CA GLN A 144 7.36 -4.81 -0.02
C GLN A 144 6.55 -6.08 0.33
N ARG A 145 7.02 -7.26 -0.12
CA ARG A 145 6.38 -8.54 0.20
C ARG A 145 6.37 -8.83 1.70
N MET A 146 7.46 -8.51 2.40
CA MET A 146 7.54 -8.65 3.86
C MET A 146 6.52 -7.75 4.56
N GLN A 147 6.39 -6.50 4.13
CA GLN A 147 5.41 -5.55 4.67
C GLN A 147 3.96 -6.01 4.44
N VAL A 148 3.66 -6.61 3.28
CA VAL A 148 2.35 -7.23 3.03
C VAL A 148 2.08 -8.40 4.00
N GLY A 149 3.07 -9.26 4.26
CA GLY A 149 2.95 -10.33 5.26
C GLY A 149 2.71 -9.79 6.67
N MET A 150 3.45 -8.75 7.06
CA MET A 150 3.27 -8.06 8.34
C MET A 150 1.86 -7.47 8.48
N ALA A 151 1.38 -6.76 7.46
CA ALA A 151 0.06 -6.14 7.47
C ALA A 151 -1.05 -7.20 7.63
N ARG A 152 -0.94 -8.31 6.90
CA ARG A 152 -1.89 -9.45 7.00
C ARG A 152 -1.90 -10.05 8.40
N GLU A 153 -0.73 -10.29 8.99
CA GLU A 153 -0.65 -10.81 10.37
C GLU A 153 -1.26 -9.87 11.39
N MET A 154 -1.12 -8.56 11.19
CA MET A 154 -1.67 -7.52 12.06
C MET A 154 -3.19 -7.31 11.88
N GLY A 155 -3.84 -8.13 11.06
CA GLY A 155 -5.29 -8.13 10.82
C GLY A 155 -5.73 -7.29 9.62
N GLY A 156 -4.81 -6.81 8.77
CA GLY A 156 -5.15 -6.11 7.54
C GLY A 156 -5.67 -7.06 6.46
N VAL A 157 -6.70 -6.64 5.73
CA VAL A 157 -7.21 -7.35 4.54
C VAL A 157 -6.50 -6.78 3.32
N VAL A 158 -5.46 -7.48 2.85
CA VAL A 158 -4.56 -6.98 1.80
C VAL A 158 -4.59 -7.88 0.56
N GLU A 159 -5.15 -7.35 -0.53
CA GLU A 159 -4.97 -7.85 -1.89
C GLU A 159 -3.62 -7.37 -2.43
N HIS A 160 -2.87 -8.26 -3.08
CA HIS A 160 -1.53 -7.96 -3.59
C HIS A 160 -1.46 -8.23 -5.10
N ARG A 161 -0.97 -7.25 -5.87
CA ARG A 161 -0.62 -7.33 -7.28
C ARG A 161 0.82 -6.84 -7.47
N GLU A 162 1.54 -7.37 -8.46
CA GLU A 162 2.91 -6.95 -8.77
C GLU A 162 3.08 -6.61 -10.25
N LEU A 163 3.79 -5.50 -10.54
CA LEU A 163 4.22 -5.10 -11.89
C LEU A 163 5.76 -5.07 -11.99
N GLY A 164 6.26 -5.44 -13.18
CA GLY A 164 7.67 -5.36 -13.53
C GLY A 164 8.09 -3.94 -13.88
N THR A 165 8.20 -3.09 -12.86
CA THR A 165 8.53 -1.66 -13.00
C THR A 165 9.48 -1.21 -11.89
N SER A 166 10.06 -0.04 -12.08
CA SER A 166 10.68 0.77 -11.02
C SER A 166 9.62 1.28 -10.02
N HIS A 167 9.99 2.25 -9.18
CA HIS A 167 9.13 2.78 -8.10
C HIS A 167 7.83 3.43 -8.59
N SER A 168 7.79 3.93 -9.84
CA SER A 168 6.70 4.78 -10.36
C SER A 168 5.96 4.09 -11.53
N PRO A 169 5.15 3.05 -11.27
CA PRO A 169 4.54 2.24 -12.33
C PRO A 169 3.57 3.03 -13.23
N PHE A 170 3.02 4.14 -12.72
CA PHE A 170 2.13 5.02 -13.47
C PHE A 170 2.84 5.85 -14.55
N LEU A 171 4.17 5.84 -14.61
CA LEU A 171 4.95 6.47 -15.69
C LEU A 171 5.29 5.45 -16.78
N SER A 172 5.90 4.32 -16.40
CA SER A 172 6.35 3.30 -17.37
C SER A 172 5.25 2.36 -17.86
N ARG A 173 4.23 2.10 -17.02
CA ARG A 173 3.10 1.18 -17.27
C ARG A 173 1.76 1.81 -16.85
N PRO A 174 1.37 2.97 -17.43
CA PRO A 174 0.19 3.72 -17.00
C PRO A 174 -1.10 2.91 -17.17
N GLN A 175 -1.24 2.18 -18.27
CA GLN A 175 -2.47 1.44 -18.56
C GLN A 175 -2.66 0.27 -17.59
N GLU A 176 -1.61 -0.50 -17.33
CA GLU A 176 -1.63 -1.60 -16.36
C GLU A 176 -1.88 -1.09 -14.93
N THR A 177 -1.32 0.06 -14.59
CA THR A 177 -1.57 0.71 -13.29
C THR A 177 -3.05 1.09 -13.15
N VAL A 178 -3.65 1.67 -14.20
CA VAL A 178 -5.08 1.99 -14.23
C VAL A 178 -5.94 0.74 -14.12
N ASP A 179 -5.58 -0.35 -14.80
CA ASP A 179 -6.33 -1.61 -14.73
C ASP A 179 -6.40 -2.14 -13.29
N VAL A 180 -5.27 -2.12 -12.56
CA VAL A 180 -5.20 -2.51 -11.14
C VAL A 180 -6.05 -1.59 -10.26
N ILE A 181 -6.03 -0.26 -10.51
CA ILE A 181 -6.85 0.71 -9.77
C ILE A 181 -8.35 0.43 -9.99
N VAL A 182 -8.76 0.15 -11.22
CA VAL A 182 -10.16 -0.16 -11.55
C VAL A 182 -10.59 -1.48 -10.91
N GLU A 183 -9.73 -2.51 -10.91
CA GLU A 183 -9.95 -3.77 -10.19
C GLU A 183 -10.12 -3.56 -8.68
N ALA A 184 -9.27 -2.72 -8.07
CA ALA A 184 -9.37 -2.35 -6.66
C ALA A 184 -10.70 -1.68 -6.33
N ILE A 185 -11.07 -0.65 -7.10
CA ILE A 185 -12.32 0.11 -6.89
C ILE A 185 -13.53 -0.83 -6.93
N ALA A 186 -13.56 -1.74 -7.91
CA ALA A 186 -14.65 -2.71 -8.03
C ALA A 186 -14.74 -3.66 -6.82
N GLY A 187 -13.58 -4.14 -6.35
CA GLY A 187 -13.48 -4.92 -5.11
C GLY A 187 -14.04 -4.16 -3.90
N PHE A 188 -13.74 -2.87 -3.78
CA PHE A 188 -14.24 -2.04 -2.67
C PHE A 188 -15.75 -1.80 -2.71
N VAL A 189 -16.33 -1.65 -3.90
CA VAL A 189 -17.79 -1.41 -4.05
C VAL A 189 -18.61 -2.70 -4.11
N GLY A 190 -17.97 -3.88 -4.08
CA GLY A 190 -18.65 -5.17 -4.18
C GLY A 190 -19.34 -5.39 -5.52
N ARG A 191 -18.84 -4.77 -6.59
CA ARG A 191 -19.33 -4.98 -7.97
C ARG A 191 -18.34 -5.87 -8.69
N GLU A 192 -18.83 -6.92 -9.34
CA GLU A 192 -18.04 -7.63 -10.33
C GLU A 192 -17.76 -6.66 -11.49
N LEU A 193 -16.50 -6.49 -11.89
CA LEU A 193 -16.19 -5.65 -13.04
C LEU A 193 -16.82 -6.29 -14.30
N VAL A 194 -17.76 -5.57 -14.91
CA VAL A 194 -17.92 -5.68 -16.36
C VAL A 194 -16.59 -5.22 -16.94
N ARG A 195 -15.77 -6.16 -17.43
CA ARG A 195 -14.45 -5.91 -18.03
C ARG A 195 -14.53 -4.72 -18.99
N TYR A 196 -14.07 -3.56 -18.54
CA TYR A 196 -13.93 -2.39 -19.40
C TYR A 196 -12.64 -2.58 -20.21
N GLY A 197 -12.73 -3.34 -21.31
CA GLY A 197 -11.56 -3.59 -22.17
C GLY A 197 -11.51 -4.88 -22.99
N SER A 198 -12.64 -5.40 -23.48
CA SER A 198 -12.65 -6.41 -24.56
C SER A 198 -13.58 -6.03 -25.73
N GLY A 199 -14.04 -4.79 -25.78
CA GLY A 199 -14.97 -4.29 -26.79
C GLY A 199 -14.45 -3.03 -27.47
N SER A 200 -13.33 -3.12 -28.19
CA SER A 200 -12.96 -2.13 -29.21
C SER A 200 -12.93 -2.82 -30.57
N THR A 201 -14.08 -2.85 -31.24
CA THR A 201 -14.14 -2.91 -32.70
C THR A 201 -13.72 -1.55 -33.25
N GLY A 202 -12.41 -1.33 -33.31
CA GLY A 202 -11.74 -0.21 -33.97
C GLY A 202 -10.38 -0.74 -34.47
N PRO A 203 -9.91 -0.29 -35.64
CA PRO A 203 -8.80 -0.97 -36.31
C PRO A 203 -7.55 -0.91 -35.44
N ALA A 204 -6.96 -2.10 -35.25
CA ALA A 204 -5.71 -2.31 -34.57
C ALA A 204 -4.63 -1.40 -35.16
N SER A 205 -4.28 -0.35 -34.41
CA SER A 205 -3.09 0.44 -34.66
C SER A 205 -1.90 -0.32 -34.09
N ALA A 206 -0.95 -0.61 -34.96
CA ALA A 206 0.21 -1.44 -34.74
C ALA A 206 1.15 -0.87 -33.67
N ARG A 207 1.26 -1.58 -32.54
CA ARG A 207 2.50 -1.78 -31.78
C ARG A 207 2.31 -3.02 -30.91
N GLY A 208 2.92 -4.11 -31.33
CA GLY A 208 2.88 -5.39 -30.63
C GLY A 208 3.78 -5.38 -29.39
N GLU A 209 3.35 -4.71 -28.33
CA GLU A 209 3.85 -5.01 -26.99
C GLU A 209 2.92 -6.01 -26.32
N GLN A 210 3.46 -7.16 -25.93
CA GLN A 210 2.76 -8.10 -25.05
C GLN A 210 2.40 -7.35 -23.76
N ARG A 211 1.11 -7.02 -23.58
CA ARG A 211 0.59 -6.36 -22.39
C ARG A 211 0.93 -7.20 -21.15
N ALA A 212 1.83 -6.70 -20.32
CA ALA A 212 2.25 -7.40 -19.10
C ALA A 212 1.12 -7.27 -18.07
N MET A 213 0.37 -8.35 -17.83
CA MET A 213 -0.64 -8.32 -16.78
C MET A 213 0.00 -8.26 -15.39
N ALA A 214 -0.56 -7.43 -14.52
CA ALA A 214 -0.21 -7.42 -13.11
C ALA A 214 -0.36 -8.83 -12.53
N THR A 215 0.70 -9.31 -11.90
CA THR A 215 0.77 -10.68 -11.41
C THR A 215 0.25 -10.76 -9.98
N VAL A 216 -0.46 -11.85 -9.65
CA VAL A 216 -0.81 -12.14 -8.26
C VAL A 216 0.36 -12.93 -7.66
N PRO A 217 1.14 -12.35 -6.72
CA PRO A 217 2.23 -13.07 -6.07
C PRO A 217 1.64 -14.18 -5.20
N GLY A 218 2.18 -15.40 -5.33
CA GLY A 218 1.66 -16.55 -4.63
C GLY A 218 2.62 -17.73 -4.59
N ILE A 219 2.55 -18.49 -3.50
CA ILE A 219 3.29 -19.75 -3.36
C ILE A 219 2.58 -20.81 -4.20
N ARG A 220 3.32 -21.47 -5.08
CA ARG A 220 2.83 -22.61 -5.86
C ARG A 220 3.52 -23.86 -5.34
N PHE A 221 2.72 -24.81 -4.82
CA PHE A 221 3.22 -25.99 -4.12
C PHE A 221 4.33 -26.73 -4.90
N TRP A 222 4.12 -26.95 -6.20
CA TRP A 222 5.05 -27.68 -7.07
C TRP A 222 6.19 -26.84 -7.67
N GLN A 223 6.36 -25.58 -7.26
CA GLN A 223 7.44 -24.71 -7.75
C GLN A 223 8.28 -24.20 -6.58
N PRO A 224 9.34 -24.92 -6.16
CA PRO A 224 10.16 -24.58 -5.00
C PRO A 224 10.69 -23.13 -5.02
N PHE A 225 11.05 -22.62 -6.20
CA PHE A 225 11.51 -21.24 -6.34
C PHE A 225 10.44 -20.20 -5.97
N SER A 226 9.15 -20.52 -6.14
CA SER A 226 8.06 -19.64 -5.70
C SER A 226 7.98 -19.52 -4.18
N TRP A 227 8.37 -20.58 -3.44
CA TRP A 227 8.44 -20.53 -1.98
C TRP A 227 9.56 -19.59 -1.52
N LEU A 228 10.72 -19.64 -2.17
CA LEU A 228 11.81 -18.72 -1.86
C LEU A 228 11.45 -17.27 -2.24
N LYS A 229 10.89 -17.07 -3.44
CA LYS A 229 10.57 -15.75 -3.98
C LYS A 229 9.42 -15.04 -3.25
N PHE A 230 8.36 -15.78 -2.90
CA PHE A 230 7.14 -15.22 -2.33
C PHE A 230 6.87 -15.69 -0.89
N GLY A 231 7.16 -16.96 -0.57
CA GLY A 231 6.87 -17.53 0.74
C GLY A 231 7.77 -17.03 1.86
N VAL A 232 9.10 -17.03 1.66
CA VAL A 232 10.06 -16.57 2.68
C VAL A 232 9.80 -15.10 3.09
N PRO A 233 9.63 -14.14 2.15
CA PRO A 233 9.37 -12.75 2.52
C PRO A 233 8.06 -12.60 3.28
N LEU A 234 7.00 -13.27 2.84
CA LEU A 234 5.71 -13.25 3.53
C LEU A 234 5.83 -13.82 4.96
N ALA A 235 6.50 -14.96 5.13
CA ALA A 235 6.69 -15.58 6.44
C ALA A 235 7.50 -14.69 7.39
N LEU A 236 8.58 -14.06 6.91
CA LEU A 236 9.32 -13.06 7.68
C LEU A 236 8.41 -11.89 8.09
N GLY A 237 7.57 -11.42 7.16
CA GLY A 237 6.54 -10.42 7.43
C GLY A 237 5.61 -10.82 8.56
N HIS A 238 5.10 -12.06 8.53
CA HIS A 238 4.26 -12.59 9.60
C HIS A 238 4.98 -12.60 10.95
N LEU A 239 6.26 -12.98 10.99
CA LEU A 239 7.04 -12.95 12.24
C LEU A 239 7.17 -11.52 12.79
N VAL A 240 7.44 -10.54 11.93
CA VAL A 240 7.50 -9.12 12.31
C VAL A 240 6.14 -8.65 12.85
N GLY A 241 5.05 -8.95 12.14
CA GLY A 241 3.69 -8.59 12.55
C GLY A 241 3.32 -9.17 13.91
N ARG A 242 3.64 -10.45 14.16
CA ARG A 242 3.46 -11.08 15.48
C ARG A 242 4.27 -10.39 16.57
N GLY A 243 5.53 -10.05 16.29
CA GLY A 243 6.39 -9.33 17.24
C GLY A 243 5.78 -8.00 17.67
N ILE A 244 5.26 -7.22 16.71
CA ILE A 244 4.58 -5.94 16.98
C ILE A 244 3.34 -6.15 17.86
N LEU A 245 2.51 -7.15 17.55
CA LEU A 245 1.30 -7.44 18.33
C LEU A 245 1.64 -7.88 19.76
N LEU A 246 2.62 -8.78 19.94
CA LEU A 246 3.06 -9.25 21.26
C LEU A 246 3.62 -8.11 22.11
N PHE A 247 4.44 -7.25 21.51
CA PHE A 247 4.96 -6.06 22.19
C PHE A 247 3.84 -5.11 22.62
N GLY A 248 2.88 -4.84 21.72
CA GLY A 248 1.71 -4.01 22.01
C GLY A 248 0.86 -4.57 23.16
N TRP A 249 0.61 -5.88 23.16
CA TRP A 249 -0.12 -6.57 24.22
C TRP A 249 0.63 -6.53 25.57
N GLY A 250 1.94 -6.80 25.57
CA GLY A 250 2.78 -6.71 26.76
C GLY A 250 2.78 -5.30 27.36
N ARG A 251 2.91 -4.27 26.52
CA ARG A 251 2.83 -2.86 26.94
C ARG A 251 1.45 -2.52 27.51
N MET A 252 0.36 -3.05 26.94
CA MET A 252 -0.99 -2.86 27.46
C MET A 252 -1.12 -3.45 28.87
N ILE A 253 -0.68 -4.69 29.09
CA ILE A 253 -0.72 -5.35 30.41
C ILE A 253 0.12 -4.60 31.44
N TRP A 254 1.32 -4.15 31.06
CA TRP A 254 2.17 -3.38 31.94
C TRP A 254 1.49 -2.09 32.42
N ARG A 255 0.83 -1.37 31.49
CA ARG A 255 0.11 -0.12 31.80
C ARG A 255 -1.12 -0.36 32.69
N THR A 256 -1.87 -1.44 32.46
CA THR A 256 -3.06 -1.75 33.27
C THR A 256 -2.70 -2.24 34.67
N ARG A 257 -1.58 -2.96 34.85
CA ARG A 257 -1.14 -3.46 36.16
C ARG A 257 -0.50 -2.40 37.06
N LEU A 258 0.12 -1.36 36.50
CA LEU A 258 0.79 -0.30 37.27
C LEU A 258 -0.06 0.96 37.51
N GLY A 259 -1.35 0.95 37.17
CA GLY A 259 -2.26 2.07 37.49
C GLY A 259 -1.97 3.39 36.77
N LEU A 260 -1.05 3.42 35.81
CA LEU A 260 -0.76 4.59 34.98
C LEU A 260 -1.87 4.78 33.93
N ARG A 261 -3.01 5.31 34.39
CA ARG A 261 -4.00 5.95 33.52
C ARG A 261 -3.32 7.17 32.88
N SER A 262 -3.34 7.27 31.56
CA SER A 262 -2.83 8.44 30.85
C SER A 262 -3.65 9.67 31.20
N LEU A 263 -2.96 10.75 31.59
CA LEU A 263 -3.39 12.11 31.29
C LEU A 263 -3.37 12.33 29.77
#